data_AF-A0A256IX56-F1
#
_entry.id   AF-A0A256IX56-F1
#
_cell.length_a   1.000
_cell.length_b   1.000
_cell.length_c   1.000
_cell.angle_alpha   90.00
_cell.angle_beta   90.00
_cell.angle_gamma   90.00
#
_symmetry.space_group_name_H-M   'P 1'
#
loop_
_entity.id
_entity.type
_entity.pdbx_description
1 polymer ?
#
loop_
_entity_poly.entity_id
_entity_poly.type
_entity_poly.pdbx_seq_one_letter_code
_entity_poly.pdbx_strand_id
1 'polypeptide(L)'
;MATLDAATLDDLRDALAEVEDKKPTQRLMAVINYLEEDDATMAEVAERYGYTGPWLSRWVGRLDRLADEPVEQVVYDDPREGRPSELSDEQHDQFVEVLHDSPEEVGLDAPAWSVPLARHYLSEEFDVEYC
;
A
#
# COMPACT_ATOMS: atom_id res chain seq x y z
N MET A 1 12.45 -23.36 -12.25
CA MET A 1 12.98 -22.00 -12.00
C MET A 1 11.92 -21.05 -12.49
N ALA A 2 11.51 -20.06 -11.71
CA ALA A 2 10.62 -19.04 -12.25
C ALA A 2 11.48 -18.11 -13.10
N THR A 3 11.13 -17.97 -14.37
CA THR A 3 11.76 -17.05 -15.32
C THR A 3 10.75 -15.97 -15.65
N LEU A 4 11.19 -14.91 -16.33
CA LEU A 4 10.26 -14.00 -17.00
C LEU A 4 9.70 -14.73 -18.24
N ASP A 5 8.39 -14.63 -18.46
CA ASP A 5 7.71 -15.27 -19.59
C ASP A 5 7.42 -14.24 -20.71
N ALA A 6 7.17 -12.98 -20.34
CA ALA A 6 6.84 -11.89 -21.26
C ALA A 6 7.86 -10.75 -21.21
N ALA A 7 8.29 -10.31 -20.02
CA ALA A 7 9.25 -9.22 -19.89
C ALA A 7 10.68 -9.71 -20.16
N THR A 8 11.53 -8.77 -20.58
CA THR A 8 12.96 -9.00 -20.83
C THR A 8 13.82 -8.40 -19.72
N LEU A 9 15.10 -8.80 -19.67
CA LEU A 9 16.06 -8.19 -18.77
C LEU A 9 16.25 -6.69 -19.04
N ASP A 10 16.09 -6.26 -20.29
CA ASP A 10 16.20 -4.85 -20.65
C ASP A 10 14.98 -4.05 -20.18
N ASP A 11 13.76 -4.60 -20.23
CA ASP A 11 12.57 -3.95 -19.65
C ASP A 11 12.75 -3.67 -18.15
N LEU A 12 13.38 -4.60 -17.42
CA LEU A 12 13.69 -4.42 -16.01
C LEU A 12 14.77 -3.36 -15.77
N ARG A 13 15.75 -3.22 -16.67
CA ARG A 13 16.80 -2.20 -16.59
C ARG A 13 16.27 -0.81 -16.93
N ASP A 14 15.39 -0.71 -17.91
CA ASP A 14 14.69 0.53 -18.25
C ASP A 14 13.83 0.98 -17.06
N ALA A 15 13.04 0.07 -16.49
CA ALA A 15 12.29 0.34 -15.26
C ALA A 15 13.20 0.76 -14.08
N LEU A 16 14.41 0.18 -13.98
CA LEU A 16 15.37 0.53 -12.93
C LEU A 16 15.90 1.96 -13.09
N ALA A 17 16.01 2.46 -14.32
CA ALA A 17 16.43 3.83 -14.60
C ALA A 17 15.33 4.87 -14.25
N GLU A 18 14.07 4.45 -14.22
CA GLU A 18 12.92 5.32 -13.91
C GLU A 18 12.64 5.46 -12.40
N VAL A 19 12.96 4.45 -11.59
CA VAL A 19 12.62 4.45 -10.17
C VAL A 19 13.66 5.16 -9.30
N GLU A 20 13.19 6.02 -8.40
CA GLU A 20 14.05 6.74 -7.44
C GLU A 20 14.00 6.16 -6.02
N ASP A 21 12.93 5.41 -5.71
CA ASP A 21 12.67 4.90 -4.36
C ASP A 21 13.40 3.60 -4.04
N LYS A 22 13.98 3.54 -2.84
CA LYS A 22 14.75 2.37 -2.35
C LYS A 22 14.05 1.02 -2.55
N LYS A 23 12.74 0.96 -2.29
CA LYS A 23 11.97 -0.31 -2.34
C LYS A 23 11.81 -0.79 -3.79
N PRO A 24 11.25 0.00 -4.72
CA PRO A 24 11.29 -0.27 -6.17
C PRO A 24 12.66 -0.69 -6.68
N THR A 25 13.71 0.08 -6.38
CA THR A 25 15.08 -0.25 -6.81
C THR A 25 15.52 -1.62 -6.31
N GLN A 26 15.29 -1.94 -5.04
CA GLN A 26 15.66 -3.26 -4.47
C GLN A 26 14.91 -4.43 -5.13
N ARG A 27 13.64 -4.23 -5.51
CA ARG A 27 12.82 -5.27 -6.17
C ARG A 27 13.38 -5.60 -7.55
N LEU A 28 13.66 -4.56 -8.35
CA LEU A 28 14.24 -4.69 -9.69
C LEU A 28 15.64 -5.29 -9.64
N MET A 29 16.54 -4.76 -8.79
CA MET A 29 17.90 -5.29 -8.67
C MET A 29 17.94 -6.76 -8.19
N ALA A 30 17.05 -7.16 -7.28
CA ALA A 30 17.02 -8.54 -6.83
C ALA A 30 16.63 -9.52 -7.96
N VAL A 31 15.67 -9.14 -8.81
CA VAL A 31 15.27 -9.97 -9.94
C VAL A 31 16.32 -9.94 -11.06
N ILE A 32 16.90 -8.78 -11.38
CA ILE A 32 18.01 -8.67 -12.34
C ILE A 32 19.17 -9.57 -11.93
N ASN A 33 19.64 -9.48 -10.68
CA ASN A 33 20.75 -10.31 -10.20
C ASN A 33 20.42 -11.80 -10.27
N TYR A 34 19.17 -12.19 -9.98
CA TYR A 34 18.75 -13.58 -10.11
C TYR A 34 18.75 -14.08 -11.55
N LEU A 35 18.37 -13.24 -12.51
CA LEU A 35 18.36 -13.59 -13.93
C LEU A 35 19.77 -13.61 -14.55
N GLU A 36 20.71 -12.86 -13.97
CA GLU A 36 22.11 -12.80 -14.43
C GLU A 36 23.02 -13.86 -13.78
N GLU A 37 22.59 -14.50 -12.69
CA GLU A 37 23.36 -15.52 -11.97
C GLU A 37 22.86 -16.93 -12.31
N ASP A 38 23.52 -17.60 -13.27
CA ASP A 38 23.10 -18.90 -13.82
C ASP A 38 22.86 -20.02 -12.77
N ASP A 39 23.66 -20.06 -11.70
CA ASP A 39 23.65 -21.14 -10.70
C ASP A 39 22.99 -20.74 -9.36
N ALA A 40 22.46 -19.52 -9.24
CA ALA A 40 21.92 -19.04 -7.97
C ALA A 40 20.47 -19.49 -7.76
N THR A 41 20.15 -19.92 -6.54
CA THR A 41 18.76 -20.12 -6.13
C THR A 41 18.11 -18.79 -5.75
N MET A 42 16.79 -18.73 -5.89
CA MET A 42 16.02 -17.56 -5.46
C MET A 42 16.22 -17.21 -3.98
N ALA A 43 16.43 -18.23 -3.14
CA ALA A 43 16.65 -18.02 -1.71
C ALA A 43 18.00 -17.32 -1.46
N GLU A 44 19.07 -17.78 -2.12
CA GLU A 44 20.40 -17.20 -1.99
C GLU A 44 20.45 -15.75 -2.48
N VAL A 45 19.78 -15.43 -3.60
CA VAL A 45 19.71 -14.05 -4.08
C VAL A 45 18.86 -13.20 -3.14
N ALA A 46 17.67 -13.66 -2.75
CA ALA A 46 16.78 -12.91 -1.85
C ALA A 46 17.41 -12.60 -0.48
N GLU A 47 18.20 -13.52 0.06
CA GLU A 47 18.86 -13.37 1.36
C GLU A 47 19.84 -12.17 1.38
N ARG A 48 20.51 -11.88 0.26
CA ARG A 48 21.41 -10.71 0.12
C ARG A 48 20.65 -9.39 0.27
N TYR A 49 19.35 -9.40 0.01
CA TYR A 49 18.44 -8.26 0.16
C TYR A 49 17.65 -8.30 1.48
N GLY A 50 17.86 -9.31 2.32
CA GLY A 50 17.16 -9.49 3.59
C GLY A 50 15.76 -10.10 3.46
N TYR A 51 15.48 -10.82 2.37
CA TYR A 51 14.20 -11.46 2.10
C TYR A 51 14.33 -12.97 1.87
N THR A 52 13.19 -13.65 1.69
CA THR A 52 13.12 -15.09 1.46
C THR A 52 12.87 -15.43 -0.02
N GLY A 53 13.18 -16.66 -0.45
CA GLY A 53 12.91 -17.10 -1.83
C GLY A 53 11.48 -16.84 -2.34
N PRO A 54 10.41 -17.07 -1.55
CA PRO A 54 9.04 -16.72 -1.94
C PRO A 54 8.81 -15.24 -2.26
N TRP A 55 9.52 -14.33 -1.57
CA TRP A 55 9.47 -12.90 -1.88
C TRP A 55 10.00 -12.64 -3.29
N LEU A 56 11.12 -13.24 -3.66
CA LEU A 56 11.72 -13.04 -4.99
C LEU A 56 10.86 -13.68 -6.09
N SER A 57 10.34 -14.90 -5.85
CA SER A 57 9.41 -15.56 -6.78
C SER A 57 8.17 -14.69 -7.08
N ARG A 58 7.59 -14.07 -6.04
CA ARG A 58 6.48 -13.11 -6.21
C ARG A 58 6.88 -11.94 -7.11
N TRP A 59 8.09 -11.40 -6.94
CA TRP A 59 8.56 -10.26 -7.75
C TRP A 59 8.89 -10.65 -9.18
N VAL A 60 9.46 -11.83 -9.44
CA VAL A 60 9.63 -12.34 -10.81
C VAL A 60 8.29 -12.35 -11.55
N GLY A 61 7.27 -12.97 -10.95
CA GLY A 61 5.94 -13.01 -11.58
C GLY A 61 5.25 -11.64 -11.68
N ARG A 62 5.50 -10.71 -10.74
CA ARG A 62 4.92 -9.36 -10.79
C ARG A 62 5.58 -8.49 -11.85
N LEU A 63 6.91 -8.52 -11.94
CA LEU A 63 7.72 -7.73 -12.88
C LEU A 63 7.60 -8.22 -14.32
N ASP A 64 7.17 -9.47 -14.53
CA ASP A 64 6.87 -9.99 -15.86
C ASP A 64 5.80 -9.17 -16.61
N ARG A 65 4.98 -8.42 -15.86
CA ARG A 65 3.96 -7.51 -16.41
C ARG A 65 4.55 -6.24 -17.02
N LEU A 66 5.83 -5.94 -16.82
CA LEU A 66 6.50 -4.79 -17.44
C LEU A 66 6.49 -4.85 -18.98
N ALA A 67 6.22 -6.02 -19.57
CA ALA A 67 6.04 -6.16 -21.01
C ALA A 67 4.86 -5.33 -21.56
N ASP A 68 3.80 -5.14 -20.75
CA ASP A 68 2.54 -4.56 -21.19
C ASP A 68 1.97 -3.48 -20.23
N GLU A 69 2.52 -3.36 -19.02
CA GLU A 69 2.05 -2.44 -17.97
C GLU A 69 3.16 -1.44 -17.54
N PRO A 70 2.80 -0.20 -17.16
CA PRO A 70 3.77 0.84 -16.79
C PRO A 70 4.44 0.58 -15.43
N VAL A 71 5.63 1.14 -15.25
CA VAL A 71 6.50 0.98 -14.06
C VAL A 71 5.76 1.32 -12.76
N GLU A 72 4.95 2.38 -12.75
CA GLU A 72 4.20 2.84 -11.58
C GLU A 72 3.18 1.81 -11.08
N GLN A 73 2.58 1.01 -11.97
CA GLN A 73 1.60 -0.01 -11.59
C GLN A 73 2.29 -1.33 -11.19
N VAL A 74 3.43 -1.63 -11.79
CA VAL A 74 4.08 -2.92 -11.63
C VAL A 74 5.03 -2.94 -10.44
N VAL A 75 5.91 -1.94 -10.34
CA VAL A 75 7.04 -1.94 -9.40
C VAL A 75 6.65 -1.39 -8.03
N TYR A 76 5.70 -0.45 -7.99
CA TYR A 76 5.23 0.14 -6.74
C TYR A 76 4.17 -0.75 -6.06
N ASP A 77 4.00 -0.53 -4.75
CA ASP A 77 2.84 -1.08 -4.06
C ASP A 77 1.60 -0.34 -4.57
N ASP A 78 0.51 -1.07 -4.76
CA ASP A 78 -0.79 -0.44 -5.00
C ASP A 78 -1.10 0.55 -3.87
N PRO A 79 -1.69 1.72 -4.17
CA PRO A 79 -2.18 2.63 -3.15
C PRO A 79 -3.00 1.81 -2.16
N ARG A 80 -2.59 1.84 -0.90
CA ARG A 80 -3.35 1.20 0.16
C ARG A 80 -4.58 2.08 0.39
N GLU A 81 -5.65 1.81 -0.34
CA GLU A 81 -6.98 2.20 0.11
C GLU A 81 -7.11 1.57 1.50
N GLY A 82 -7.27 2.42 2.52
CA GLY A 82 -7.45 1.96 3.89
C GLY A 82 -8.67 1.03 3.97
N ARG A 83 -8.96 0.53 5.18
CA ARG A 83 -10.31 -0.01 5.41
C ARG A 83 -11.31 1.06 4.94
N PRO A 84 -12.30 0.72 4.09
CA PRO A 84 -13.34 1.66 3.70
C PRO A 84 -13.87 2.37 4.95
N SER A 85 -13.89 3.69 4.95
CA SER A 85 -14.44 4.44 6.08
C SER A 85 -15.90 4.04 6.27
N GLU A 86 -16.29 3.84 7.52
CA GLU A 86 -17.70 3.56 7.85
C GLU A 86 -18.58 4.80 7.61
N LEU A 87 -17.98 6.00 7.63
CA LEU A 87 -18.59 7.24 7.20
C LEU A 87 -18.35 7.48 5.70
N SER A 88 -19.37 7.98 4.99
CA SER A 88 -19.17 8.64 3.69
C SER A 88 -18.37 9.94 3.86
N ASP A 89 -17.81 10.47 2.77
CA ASP A 89 -17.10 11.76 2.80
C ASP A 89 -17.99 12.89 3.36
N GLU A 90 -19.28 12.89 3.02
CA GLU A 90 -20.27 13.87 3.48
C GLU A 90 -20.54 13.74 4.98
N GLN A 91 -20.66 12.51 5.50
CA GLN A 91 -20.85 12.25 6.93
C GLN A 91 -19.58 12.60 7.72
N HIS A 92 -18.40 12.35 7.15
CA HIS A 92 -17.14 12.73 7.75
C HIS A 92 -17.01 14.25 7.85
N ASP A 93 -17.31 14.99 6.80
CA ASP A 93 -17.27 16.46 6.80
C ASP A 93 -18.26 17.05 7.81
N GLN A 94 -19.48 16.50 7.87
CA GLN A 94 -20.47 16.88 8.89
C GLN A 94 -19.97 16.62 10.31
N PHE A 95 -19.35 15.47 10.55
CA PHE A 95 -18.78 15.14 11.86
C PHE A 95 -17.65 16.10 12.24
N VAL A 96 -16.76 16.43 11.31
CA VAL A 96 -15.67 17.39 11.55
C VAL A 96 -16.23 18.78 11.85
N GLU A 97 -17.24 19.24 11.12
CA GLU A 97 -17.92 20.51 11.36
C GLU A 97 -18.50 20.57 12.78
N VAL A 98 -19.19 19.51 13.21
CA VAL A 98 -19.77 19.42 14.56
C VAL A 98 -18.71 19.42 15.67
N LEU A 99 -17.54 18.81 15.44
CA LEU A 99 -16.43 18.85 16.39
C LEU A 99 -15.78 20.24 16.52
N HIS A 100 -16.00 21.15 15.56
CA HIS A 100 -15.57 22.55 15.68
C HIS A 100 -16.48 23.36 16.62
N ASP A 101 -17.73 22.92 16.82
CA ASP A 101 -18.69 23.53 17.72
C ASP A 101 -18.65 22.89 19.13
N SER A 102 -19.39 23.46 20.08
CA SER A 102 -19.54 22.89 21.43
C SER A 102 -20.50 21.69 21.41
N PRO A 103 -20.29 20.63 22.22
CA PRO A 103 -21.26 19.54 22.35
C PRO A 103 -22.68 20.01 22.72
N GLU A 104 -22.79 21.13 23.45
CA GLU A 104 -24.08 21.72 23.82
C GLU A 104 -24.91 22.12 22.58
N GLU A 105 -24.27 22.49 21.47
CA GLU A 105 -24.95 22.89 20.23
C GLU A 105 -25.64 21.72 19.52
N VAL A 106 -25.18 20.50 19.79
CA VAL A 106 -25.81 19.26 19.33
C VAL A 106 -26.60 18.55 20.44
N GLY A 107 -26.89 19.24 21.54
CA GLY A 107 -27.74 18.73 22.62
C GLY A 107 -27.05 17.81 23.62
N LEU A 108 -25.72 17.77 23.63
CA LEU A 108 -24.93 17.00 24.59
C LEU A 108 -24.49 17.89 25.77
N ASP A 109 -24.90 17.51 26.99
CA ASP A 109 -24.56 18.23 28.22
C ASP A 109 -23.10 17.96 28.65
N ALA A 110 -22.17 18.59 27.93
CA ALA A 110 -20.74 18.52 28.21
C ALA A 110 -20.02 19.80 27.80
N PRO A 111 -19.04 20.28 28.60
CA PRO A 111 -18.33 21.53 28.32
C PRO A 111 -17.33 21.45 27.16
N ALA A 112 -17.01 20.25 26.67
CA ALA A 112 -16.10 20.01 25.56
C ALA A 112 -16.24 18.59 25.00
N TRP A 113 -15.87 18.41 23.75
CA TRP A 113 -15.78 17.09 23.11
C TRP A 113 -14.76 16.20 23.82
N SER A 114 -15.19 14.98 24.15
CA SER A 114 -14.32 13.90 24.59
C SER A 114 -14.42 12.74 23.60
N VAL A 115 -13.42 11.86 23.56
CA VAL A 115 -13.44 10.69 22.66
C VAL A 115 -14.70 9.82 22.88
N PRO A 116 -15.13 9.51 24.12
CA PRO A 116 -16.38 8.78 24.33
C PRO A 116 -17.62 9.52 23.83
N LEU A 117 -17.65 10.85 23.98
CA LEU A 117 -18.78 11.67 23.56
C LEU A 117 -18.88 11.76 22.03
N ALA A 118 -17.75 11.92 21.36
CA ALA A 118 -17.66 11.89 19.91
C ALA A 118 -18.05 10.52 19.34
N ARG A 119 -17.64 9.41 20.00
CA ARG A 119 -18.09 8.06 19.64
C ARG A 119 -19.59 7.87 19.81
N HIS A 120 -20.17 8.41 20.89
CA HIS A 120 -21.61 8.37 21.10
C HIS A 120 -22.35 9.14 19.99
N TYR A 121 -21.87 10.32 19.63
CA TYR A 121 -22.41 11.10 18.52
C TYR A 121 -22.34 10.34 17.18
N LEU A 122 -21.22 9.68 16.89
CA LEU A 122 -21.08 8.84 15.69
C LEU A 122 -22.09 7.69 15.63
N SER A 123 -22.37 7.07 16.78
CA SER A 123 -23.35 5.99 16.89
C SER A 123 -24.79 6.50 16.74
N GLU A 124 -25.15 7.64 17.34
CA GLU A 124 -26.52 8.18 17.28
C GLU A 124 -26.84 8.78 15.91
N GLU A 125 -25.92 9.53 15.30
CA GLU A 125 -26.19 10.29 14.07
C GLU A 125 -25.89 9.51 12.79
N PHE A 126 -24.90 8.60 12.83
CA PHE A 126 -24.44 7.88 11.63
C PHE A 126 -24.60 6.37 11.71
N ASP A 127 -25.08 5.81 12.84
CA ASP A 127 -25.17 4.36 13.09
C ASP A 127 -23.80 3.66 12.95
N VAL A 128 -22.71 4.37 13.29
CA VAL A 128 -21.33 3.88 13.20
C VAL A 128 -20.74 3.64 14.59
N GLU A 129 -20.34 2.40 14.85
CA GLU A 129 -19.72 1.98 16.11
C GLU A 129 -18.24 1.64 15.94
N TYR A 130 -17.37 2.52 16.44
CA TYR A 130 -15.94 2.24 16.53
C TYR A 130 -15.58 1.57 17.87
N CYS A 131 -15.29 0.27 17.82
CA CYS A 131 -14.76 -0.52 18.95
C CYS A 131 -13.37 -0.03 19.40
#